data_AF-A0A354ZD96-F1
#
_entry.id   AF-A0A354ZD96-F1
#
_cell.length_a   1.000
_cell.length_b   1.000
_cell.length_c   1.000
_cell.angle_alpha   90.00
_cell.angle_beta   90.00
_cell.angle_gamma   90.00
#
_symmetry.space_group_name_H-M   'P 1'
#
loop_
_entity.id
_entity.type
_entity.pdbx_description
1 polymer ?
#
loop_
_entity_poly.entity_id
_entity_poly.type
_entity_poly.pdbx_seq_one_letter_code
_entity_poly.pdbx_strand_id
1 'polypeptide(L)'
;MAARVIGKALGSSFAARTLQTSPIVHRHIGVSLLPQAGLAAGLTVAAGVALPDHRSMLASVVVPGILVFEAIGPALLAASLGRSGEIHAGDSATAQV
;
A
#
# COMPACT_ATOMS: atom_id res chain seq x y z
N MET A 1 -7.00 4.10 -10.67
CA MET A 1 -5.74 3.78 -9.94
C MET A 1 -4.69 4.87 -10.02
N ALA A 2 -4.36 5.42 -11.20
CA ALA A 2 -3.34 6.48 -11.35
C ALA A 2 -3.54 7.69 -10.40
N ALA A 3 -4.76 8.22 -10.29
CA ALA A 3 -5.06 9.30 -9.34
C ALA A 3 -4.76 8.93 -7.87
N ARG A 4 -4.94 7.66 -7.49
CA ARG A 4 -4.67 7.13 -6.14
C ARG A 4 -3.17 7.05 -5.85
N VAL A 5 -2.38 6.65 -6.86
CA VAL A 5 -0.90 6.61 -6.80
C VAL A 5 -0.36 8.03 -6.66
N ILE A 6 -0.80 8.94 -7.53
CA ILE A 6 -0.36 10.34 -7.55
C ILE A 6 -0.72 11.03 -6.23
N GLY A 7 -1.95 10.83 -5.73
CA GLY A 7 -2.38 11.38 -4.44
C GLY A 7 -1.53 10.90 -3.26
N LYS A 8 -1.17 9.60 -3.22
CA LYS A 8 -0.29 9.05 -2.17
C LYS A 8 1.14 9.61 -2.27
N ALA A 9 1.69 9.73 -3.47
CA ALA A 9 3.03 10.29 -3.68
C ALA A 9 3.12 11.78 -3.32
N LEU A 10 2.13 12.58 -3.74
CA LEU A 10 2.06 13.99 -3.41
C LEU A 10 1.81 14.20 -1.92
N GLY A 11 0.87 13.45 -1.34
CA GLY A 11 0.55 13.51 0.09
C GLY A 11 1.74 13.10 0.97
N SER A 12 2.47 12.05 0.60
CA SER A 12 3.67 11.63 1.34
C SER A 12 4.78 12.67 1.23
N SER A 13 4.98 13.27 0.05
CA SER A 13 6.01 14.29 -0.13
C SER A 13 5.68 15.59 0.60
N PHE A 14 4.40 15.95 0.71
CA PHE A 14 3.95 17.07 1.53
C PHE A 14 4.15 16.79 3.02
N ALA A 15 3.63 15.65 3.52
CA ALA A 15 3.76 15.27 4.92
C ALA A 15 5.23 15.16 5.37
N ALA A 16 6.09 14.59 4.55
CA ALA A 16 7.50 14.41 4.89
C ALA A 16 8.29 15.74 4.89
N ARG A 17 7.86 16.75 4.13
CA ARG A 17 8.39 18.12 4.25
C ARG A 17 7.98 18.79 5.56
N THR A 18 6.75 18.56 6.00
CA THR A 18 6.23 19.15 7.25
C THR A 18 6.82 18.48 8.50
N LEU A 19 7.08 17.17 8.45
CA LEU A 19 7.58 16.39 9.59
C LEU A 19 9.11 16.30 9.70
N GLN A 20 9.87 17.00 8.84
CA GLN A 20 11.35 16.97 8.80
C GLN A 20 11.95 15.55 8.92
N THR A 21 11.30 14.58 8.29
CA THR A 21 11.67 13.16 8.43
C THR A 21 12.95 12.87 7.64
N SER A 22 13.73 11.86 8.07
CA SER A 22 14.97 11.44 7.40
C SER A 22 14.78 11.30 5.88
N PRO A 23 15.73 11.77 5.04
CA PRO A 23 15.59 11.77 3.57
C PRO A 23 15.38 10.37 2.97
N ILE A 24 15.80 9.33 3.69
CA ILE A 24 15.59 7.92 3.35
C ILE A 24 14.11 7.56 3.42
N VAL A 25 13.44 7.99 4.49
CA VAL A 25 12.02 7.76 4.78
C VAL A 25 11.13 8.62 3.86
N HIS A 26 11.54 9.87 3.60
CA HIS A 26 10.87 10.81 2.67
C HIS A 26 10.71 10.23 1.25
N ARG A 27 11.68 9.47 0.73
CA ARG A 27 11.65 8.98 -0.66
C ARG A 27 10.89 7.66 -0.84
N HIS A 28 10.64 6.91 0.23
CA HIS A 28 10.19 5.52 0.15
C HIS A 28 8.81 5.26 0.78
N ILE A 29 8.34 6.11 1.71
CA ILE A 29 7.00 6.00 2.30
C ILE A 29 5.88 5.97 1.24
N GLY A 30 5.97 6.80 0.20
CA GLY A 30 4.93 6.85 -0.83
C GLY A 30 4.75 5.51 -1.55
N VAL A 31 5.85 4.77 -1.72
CA VAL A 31 5.88 3.45 -2.36
C VAL A 31 5.34 2.36 -1.42
N SER A 32 5.72 2.40 -0.14
CA SER A 32 5.24 1.44 0.87
C SER A 32 3.76 1.58 1.21
N LEU A 33 3.13 2.72 0.90
CA LEU A 33 1.70 2.94 1.10
C LEU A 33 0.82 2.41 -0.04
N LEU A 34 1.37 1.99 -1.18
CA LEU A 34 0.58 1.46 -2.30
C LEU A 34 -0.09 0.10 -2.03
N PRO A 35 0.55 -0.87 -1.36
CA PRO A 35 -0.09 -2.12 -0.97
C PRO A 35 -1.09 -1.85 0.17
N GLN A 36 -2.36 -1.57 -0.16
CA GLN A 36 -3.46 -1.48 0.81
C GLN A 36 -4.59 -2.45 0.46
N ALA A 37 -4.23 -3.72 0.30
CA ALA A 37 -5.16 -4.79 -0.07
C ALA A 37 -6.25 -4.99 1.01
N GLY A 38 -5.86 -5.07 2.29
CA GLY A 38 -6.79 -5.36 3.39
C GLY A 38 -7.88 -4.30 3.59
N LEU A 39 -7.51 -3.01 3.59
CA LEU A 39 -8.47 -1.91 3.73
C LEU A 39 -9.43 -1.86 2.52
N ALA A 40 -8.91 -2.00 1.30
CA ALA A 40 -9.72 -1.92 0.09
C ALA A 40 -10.71 -3.09 -0.03
N ALA A 41 -10.28 -4.30 0.33
CA ALA A 41 -11.15 -5.47 0.37
C ALA A 41 -12.26 -5.31 1.43
N GLY A 42 -11.91 -4.90 2.65
CA GLY A 42 -12.86 -4.70 3.74
C GLY A 42 -13.91 -3.62 3.43
N LEU A 43 -13.50 -2.49 2.86
CA LEU A 43 -14.42 -1.43 2.43
C LEU A 43 -15.33 -1.87 1.28
N THR A 44 -14.85 -2.72 0.38
CA THR A 44 -15.68 -3.25 -0.72
C THR A 44 -16.78 -4.17 -0.18
N VAL A 45 -16.45 -5.01 0.80
CA VAL A 45 -17.44 -5.86 1.48
C VAL A 45 -18.45 -5.00 2.24
N ALA A 46 -17.98 -4.03 3.04
CA ALA A 46 -18.87 -3.14 3.79
C ALA A 46 -19.78 -2.32 2.87
N ALA A 47 -19.26 -1.79 1.76
CA ALA A 47 -20.04 -1.06 0.77
C ALA A 47 -21.04 -1.97 0.04
N GLY A 48 -20.69 -3.23 -0.23
CA GLY A 48 -21.61 -4.23 -0.79
C GLY A 48 -22.74 -4.63 0.15
N VAL A 49 -22.51 -4.56 1.48
CA VAL A 49 -23.56 -4.74 2.50
C VAL A 49 -24.47 -3.51 2.56
N ALA A 50 -23.90 -2.30 2.48
CA ALA A 50 -24.65 -1.05 2.53
C ALA A 50 -25.45 -0.77 1.24
N LEU A 51 -24.93 -1.15 0.06
CA LEU A 51 -25.57 -1.02 -1.25
C LEU A 51 -25.66 -2.40 -1.94
N PRO A 52 -26.69 -3.20 -1.61
CA PRO A 52 -26.83 -4.57 -2.12
C PRO A 52 -26.90 -4.65 -3.65
N ASP A 53 -27.61 -3.72 -4.28
CA ASP A 53 -27.79 -3.69 -5.75
C ASP A 53 -26.49 -3.40 -6.52
N HIS A 54 -25.50 -2.80 -5.86
CA HIS A 54 -24.24 -2.38 -6.48
C HIS A 54 -23.05 -3.27 -6.07
N ARG A 55 -23.28 -4.29 -5.23
CA ARG A 55 -22.27 -5.24 -4.76
C ARG A 55 -21.41 -5.81 -5.88
N SER A 56 -22.05 -6.29 -6.95
CA SER A 56 -21.36 -6.91 -8.09
C SER A 56 -20.48 -5.90 -8.80
N MET A 57 -21.02 -4.71 -9.10
CA MET A 57 -20.27 -3.62 -9.73
C MET A 57 -19.05 -3.18 -8.91
N LEU A 58 -19.21 -3.00 -7.59
CA LEU A 58 -18.12 -2.61 -6.70
C LEU A 58 -16.99 -3.66 -6.67
N ALA A 59 -17.37 -4.94 -6.53
CA ALA A 59 -16.40 -6.03 -6.55
C ALA A 59 -15.67 -6.12 -7.91
N SER A 60 -16.39 -6.02 -9.02
CA SER A 60 -15.82 -6.09 -10.37
C SER A 60 -14.82 -4.97 -10.66
N VAL A 61 -14.98 -3.79 -10.06
CA VAL A 61 -14.06 -2.65 -10.26
C VAL A 61 -12.88 -2.70 -9.28
N VAL A 62 -13.12 -3.02 -8.01
CA VAL A 62 -12.10 -2.90 -6.96
C VAL A 62 -11.19 -4.12 -6.89
N VAL A 63 -11.73 -5.34 -7.05
CA VAL A 63 -10.96 -6.59 -6.91
C VAL A 63 -9.82 -6.71 -7.93
N PRO A 64 -10.01 -6.43 -9.23
CA PRO A 64 -8.89 -6.45 -10.18
C PRO A 64 -7.80 -5.44 -9.84
N GLY A 65 -8.20 -4.28 -9.30
CA GLY A 65 -7.28 -3.25 -8.85
C GLY A 65 -6.47 -3.66 -7.61
N ILE A 66 -7.07 -4.42 -6.70
CA ILE A 66 -6.37 -5.02 -5.55
C ILE A 66 -5.35 -6.04 -6.06
N LEU A 67 -5.75 -6.93 -6.99
CA LEU A 67 -4.88 -7.98 -7.52
C LEU A 67 -3.59 -7.42 -8.15
N VAL A 68 -3.69 -6.32 -8.90
CA VAL A 68 -2.51 -5.63 -9.46
C VAL A 68 -1.56 -5.13 -8.37
N PHE A 69 -2.09 -4.53 -7.30
CA PHE A 69 -1.27 -4.04 -6.19
C PHE A 69 -0.78 -5.16 -5.26
N GLU A 70 -1.46 -6.29 -5.20
CA GLU A 70 -1.01 -7.45 -4.45
C GLU A 70 0.12 -8.19 -5.18
N ALA A 71 0.06 -8.26 -6.52
CA ALA A 71 1.12 -8.87 -7.31
C ALA A 71 2.44 -8.07 -7.27
N ILE A 72 2.34 -6.73 -7.30
CA ILE A 72 3.51 -5.83 -7.38
C ILE A 72 3.89 -5.27 -6.00
N GLY A 73 2.96 -5.22 -5.06
CA GLY A 73 3.11 -4.60 -3.75
C GLY A 73 4.22 -5.18 -2.88
N PRO A 74 4.34 -6.51 -2.73
CA PRO A 74 5.42 -7.14 -1.96
C PRO A 74 6.79 -6.82 -2.55
N ALA A 75 6.93 -6.83 -3.88
CA ALA A 75 8.18 -6.50 -4.56
C ALA A 75 8.55 -5.02 -4.39
N LEU A 76 7.58 -4.10 -4.54
CA LEU A 76 7.77 -2.67 -4.29
C LEU A 76 8.12 -2.38 -2.84
N LEU A 77 7.47 -3.06 -1.89
CA LEU A 77 7.74 -2.92 -0.46
C LEU A 77 9.15 -3.44 -0.12
N ALA A 78 9.53 -4.62 -0.61
CA ALA A 78 10.86 -5.18 -0.42
C ALA A 78 11.95 -4.28 -1.03
N ALA A 79 11.74 -3.75 -2.24
CA ALA A 79 12.66 -2.81 -2.87
C ALA A 79 12.75 -1.49 -2.08
N SER A 80 11.62 -0.99 -1.57
CA SER A 80 11.53 0.21 -0.75
C SER A 80 12.30 0.05 0.57
N LEU A 81 12.08 -1.05 1.30
CA LEU A 81 12.78 -1.39 2.53
C LEU A 81 14.29 -1.59 2.29
N GLY A 82 14.67 -2.29 1.22
CA GLY A 82 16.07 -2.50 0.86
C GLY A 82 16.81 -1.21 0.54
N ARG A 83 16.14 -0.28 -0.15
CA ARG A 83 16.69 1.06 -0.44
C ARG A 83 16.62 2.01 0.77
N SER A 84 15.78 1.71 1.76
CA SER A 84 15.75 2.40 3.04
C SER A 84 16.95 2.03 3.92
N GLY A 85 17.64 0.92 3.61
CA GLY A 85 18.68 0.34 4.48
C GLY A 85 18.09 -0.28 5.75
N GLU A 86 16.77 -0.45 5.82
CA GLU A 86 16.08 -1.04 6.98
C GLU A 86 16.11 -2.57 6.94
N ILE A 87 16.45 -3.17 5.80
CA ILE A 87 16.73 -4.61 5.70
C ILE A 87 18.14 -4.86 6.25
N HIS A 88 18.23 -5.06 7.56
CA HIS A 88 19.41 -5.64 8.18
C HIS A 88 19.35 -7.15 7.97
N ALA A 89 20.28 -7.70 7.19
CA ALA A 89 20.44 -9.14 6.98
C ALA A 89 20.98 -9.83 8.25
N GLY A 90 20.27 -9.66 9.37
CA GLY A 90 20.71 -10.05 10.71
C GLY A 90 19.59 -10.22 11.73
N ASP A 91 18.32 -10.18 11.32
CA ASP A 91 17.21 -10.62 12.17
C ASP A 91 16.48 -11.78 11.48
N SER A 92 17.23 -12.87 11.33
CA SER A 92 16.69 -14.22 11.24
C SER A 92 16.05 -14.57 12.58
N ALA A 93 14.97 -13.89 12.95
CA ALA A 93 14.13 -14.30 14.06
C ALA A 93 13.35 -15.54 13.60
N THR A 94 13.95 -16.70 13.89
CA THR A 94 13.28 -17.88 14.43
C THR A 94 11.75 -17.74 14.52
N ALA A 95 11.05 -18.13 13.47
CA ALA A 95 9.66 -18.53 13.54
C ALA A 95 9.51 -19.87 12.82
N GLN A 96 10.28 -20.83 13.32
CA GLN A 96 9.90 -22.23 13.31
C GLN A 96 8.89 -22.39 14.46
N VAL A 97 7.61 -22.54 14.13
CA VAL A 97 6.65 -23.36 14.88
C VAL A 97 5.76 -24.05 13.86
#